data_AF-A0A962E4I1-F1
#
_entry.id   AF-A0A962E4I1-F1
#
_cell.length_a   1.000
_cell.length_b   1.000
_cell.length_c   1.000
_cell.angle_alpha   90.00
_cell.angle_beta   90.00
_cell.angle_gamma   90.00
#
_symmetry.space_group_name_H-M   'P 1'
#
loop_
_entity.id
_entity.type
_entity.pdbx_description
1 polymer ?
#
loop_
_entity_poly.entity_id
_entity_poly.type
_entity_poly.pdbx_seq_one_letter_code
_entity_poly.pdbx_strand_id
1 'polypeptide(L)'
;MQSAPIGISPELNQAPSRIGSPRISPARKQKASSDDPSAALRQCVIDKLEGMKARDLSLIDVRGRTSVTDFLVVASGTSTRHVKAMADDVVEAAKALDHAPLGVEGEREAEWVLVDLGDLIVHLMLPRTREFYGLERIWGVEVPKADVAESLNA
;
A
#
# COMPACT_ATOMS: atom_id res chain seq x y z
N MET A 1 5.07 -72.43 32.61
CA MET A 1 5.45 -72.69 31.21
C MET A 1 4.39 -72.00 30.36
N GLN A 2 4.58 -70.84 29.71
CA GLN A 2 5.75 -70.20 29.14
C GLN A 2 5.66 -68.69 29.38
N SER A 3 6.78 -68.08 29.77
CA SER A 3 6.96 -66.64 29.93
C SER A 3 7.40 -66.04 28.59
N ALA A 4 6.74 -64.97 28.13
CA ALA A 4 7.22 -64.16 27.02
C ALA A 4 7.82 -62.85 27.57
N PRO A 5 9.04 -62.45 27.19
CA PRO A 5 9.62 -61.18 27.61
C PRO A 5 9.09 -60.02 26.76
N ILE A 6 8.59 -58.99 27.43
CA ILE A 6 8.32 -57.67 26.84
C ILE A 6 9.68 -56.99 26.68
N GLY A 7 10.19 -57.00 25.45
CA GLY A 7 11.35 -56.19 25.06
C GLY A 7 10.93 -54.73 24.91
N ILE A 8 11.37 -53.90 25.85
CA ILE A 8 11.31 -52.44 25.74
C ILE A 8 12.61 -52.01 25.07
N SER A 9 12.54 -51.52 23.84
CA SER A 9 13.62 -50.75 23.23
C SER A 9 13.34 -49.26 23.38
N PRO A 10 14.33 -48.46 23.85
CA PRO A 10 14.21 -47.02 24.01
C PRO A 10 14.62 -46.32 22.72
N GLU A 11 13.74 -45.53 22.12
CA GLU A 11 14.17 -44.52 21.15
C GLU A 11 13.58 -43.16 21.49
N LEU A 12 14.48 -42.33 22.01
CA LEU A 12 14.35 -40.92 22.27
C LEU A 12 14.64 -40.19 20.95
N ASN A 13 13.64 -39.60 20.28
CA ASN A 13 13.95 -38.53 19.34
C ASN A 13 12.81 -37.51 19.17
N GLN A 14 12.88 -36.50 20.03
CA GLN A 14 12.76 -35.06 19.78
C GLN A 14 12.03 -34.59 18.50
N ALA A 15 11.14 -33.62 18.75
CA ALA A 15 10.30 -32.83 17.85
C ALA A 15 10.85 -32.55 16.44
N PRO A 16 9.99 -32.59 15.39
CA PRO A 16 10.28 -31.89 14.16
C PRO A 16 10.16 -30.37 14.40
N SER A 17 11.31 -29.75 14.66
CA SER A 17 11.50 -28.32 14.42
C SER A 17 11.36 -28.07 12.92
N ARG A 18 10.44 -27.17 12.54
CA ARG A 18 10.49 -26.19 11.44
C ARG A 18 9.06 -25.80 11.06
N ILE A 19 8.47 -24.89 11.85
CA ILE A 19 7.50 -23.95 11.26
C ILE A 19 8.28 -23.25 10.16
N GLY A 20 7.85 -23.45 8.91
CA GLY A 20 8.42 -22.78 7.76
C GLY A 20 8.42 -21.28 8.05
N SER A 21 9.60 -20.68 8.13
CA SER A 21 9.74 -19.24 8.07
C SER A 21 8.95 -18.75 6.85
N PRO A 22 8.16 -17.67 6.95
CA PRO A 22 7.65 -17.01 5.76
C PRO A 22 8.85 -16.78 4.85
N ARG A 23 8.77 -17.32 3.63
CA ARG A 23 9.82 -17.18 2.63
C ARG A 23 9.82 -15.70 2.25
N ILE A 24 10.58 -14.90 3.00
CA ILE A 24 10.88 -13.52 2.63
C ILE A 24 11.65 -13.66 1.32
N SER A 25 10.95 -13.41 0.22
CA SER A 25 11.56 -13.42 -1.11
C SER A 25 12.76 -12.48 -1.08
N PRO A 26 13.92 -12.90 -1.63
CA PRO A 26 15.10 -12.07 -1.58
C PRO A 26 14.87 -10.80 -2.39
N ALA A 27 15.28 -9.69 -1.79
CA ALA A 27 15.34 -8.34 -2.31
C ALA A 27 15.42 -8.26 -3.85
N ARG A 28 14.39 -7.65 -4.46
CA ARG A 28 14.44 -7.16 -5.84
C ARG A 28 15.62 -6.18 -5.93
N LYS A 29 16.67 -6.60 -6.62
CA LYS A 29 17.92 -5.87 -6.78
C LYS A 29 17.63 -4.51 -7.42
N GLN A 30 18.03 -3.43 -6.74
CA GLN A 30 17.96 -2.07 -7.26
C GLN A 30 18.63 -1.99 -8.64
N LYS A 31 17.86 -1.55 -9.64
CA LYS A 31 18.39 -1.00 -10.87
C LYS A 31 17.60 0.27 -11.18
N ALA A 32 18.11 1.41 -10.70
CA ALA A 32 17.77 2.69 -11.27
C ALA A 32 18.44 2.76 -12.65
N SER A 33 17.71 2.39 -13.69
CA SER A 33 18.09 2.63 -15.09
C SER A 33 16.94 3.39 -15.76
N SER A 34 17.30 4.35 -16.61
CA SER A 34 16.47 5.35 -17.30
C SER A 34 15.35 4.83 -18.22
N ASP A 35 15.00 3.55 -18.11
CA ASP A 35 13.90 2.85 -18.80
C ASP A 35 13.08 2.10 -17.75
N ASP A 36 12.60 2.81 -16.74
CA ASP A 36 11.76 2.24 -15.69
C ASP A 36 10.29 2.37 -16.13
N PRO A 37 9.62 1.29 -16.58
CA PRO A 37 8.22 1.37 -17.00
C PRO A 37 7.31 1.85 -15.85
N SER A 38 7.71 1.61 -14.60
CA SER A 38 6.98 2.14 -13.44
C SER A 38 7.09 3.67 -13.30
N ALA A 39 8.12 4.30 -13.88
CA ALA A 39 8.27 5.75 -13.87
C ALA A 39 7.24 6.45 -14.76
N ALA A 40 6.89 5.85 -15.91
CA ALA A 40 5.85 6.38 -16.79
C ALA A 40 4.47 6.32 -16.13
N LEU A 41 4.15 5.19 -15.51
CA LEU A 41 2.92 5.03 -14.73
C LEU A 41 2.85 6.04 -13.59
N ARG A 42 3.92 6.15 -12.79
CA ARG A 42 4.00 7.09 -11.68
C ARG A 42 3.81 8.54 -12.13
N GLN A 43 4.49 8.95 -13.20
CA GLN A 43 4.35 10.31 -13.71
C GLN A 43 2.91 10.56 -14.19
N CYS A 44 2.32 9.61 -14.92
CA CYS A 44 0.95 9.72 -15.37
C CYS A 44 -0.05 9.89 -14.21
N VAL A 45 0.10 9.10 -13.14
CA VAL A 45 -0.73 9.22 -11.93
C VAL A 45 -0.57 10.59 -11.29
N ILE A 46 0.65 11.09 -11.14
CA ILE A 46 0.91 12.42 -10.58
C ILE A 46 0.25 13.49 -11.44
N ASP A 47 0.47 13.46 -12.76
CA ASP A 47 -0.09 14.43 -13.70
C ASP A 47 -1.62 14.43 -13.66
N LYS A 48 -2.26 13.26 -13.54
CA LYS A 48 -3.71 13.16 -13.38
C LYS A 48 -4.19 13.80 -12.09
N LEU A 49 -3.56 13.46 -10.96
CA LEU A 49 -3.94 14.01 -9.67
C LEU A 49 -3.73 15.53 -9.60
N GLU A 50 -2.64 16.04 -10.14
CA GLU A 50 -2.40 17.49 -10.27
C GLU A 50 -3.44 18.16 -11.19
N GLY A 51 -3.72 17.57 -12.35
CA GLY A 51 -4.74 18.07 -13.28
C GLY A 51 -6.15 18.11 -12.68
N MET A 52 -6.45 17.17 -11.78
CA MET A 52 -7.70 17.14 -11.02
C MET A 52 -7.70 18.06 -9.79
N LYS A 53 -6.59 18.77 -9.53
CA LYS A 53 -6.41 19.66 -8.37
C LYS A 53 -6.48 18.92 -7.03
N ALA A 54 -5.87 17.74 -6.98
CA ALA A 54 -5.61 17.04 -5.72
C ALA A 54 -4.80 17.95 -4.78
N ARG A 55 -5.03 17.81 -3.47
CA ARG A 55 -4.32 18.57 -2.43
C ARG A 55 -3.27 17.70 -1.76
N ASP A 56 -2.22 18.35 -1.26
CA ASP A 56 -1.19 17.73 -0.43
C ASP A 56 -0.60 16.45 -1.09
N LEU A 57 -0.31 16.50 -2.38
CA LEU A 57 0.21 15.33 -3.10
C LEU A 57 1.62 14.99 -2.60
N SER A 58 1.78 13.80 -2.03
CA SER A 58 3.03 13.28 -1.51
C SER A 58 3.42 12.00 -2.25
N LEU A 59 4.60 11.98 -2.85
CA LEU A 59 5.22 10.77 -3.38
C LEU A 59 6.27 10.27 -2.38
N ILE A 60 6.14 9.01 -1.96
CA ILE A 60 6.97 8.38 -0.94
C ILE A 60 7.68 7.17 -1.54
N ASP A 61 9.01 7.18 -1.51
CA ASP A 61 9.83 6.01 -1.84
C ASP A 61 9.92 5.08 -0.62
N VAL A 62 9.37 3.88 -0.77
CA VAL A 62 9.34 2.87 0.31
C VAL A 62 10.22 1.66 0.00
N ARG A 63 11.03 1.74 -1.07
CA ARG A 63 11.98 0.69 -1.43
C ARG A 63 12.97 0.46 -0.29
N GLY A 64 13.19 -0.81 0.04
CA GLY A 64 14.04 -1.21 1.16
C GLY A 64 13.41 -1.04 2.53
N ARG A 65 12.19 -0.49 2.63
CA ARG A 65 11.39 -0.46 3.86
C ARG A 65 10.30 -1.52 3.87
N THR A 66 9.72 -1.82 2.71
CA THR A 66 8.73 -2.88 2.52
C THR A 66 8.97 -3.60 1.19
N SER A 67 8.50 -4.83 1.08
CA SER A 67 8.50 -5.62 -0.17
C SER A 67 7.15 -5.58 -0.90
N VAL A 68 6.17 -4.84 -0.38
CA VAL A 68 4.80 -4.80 -0.92
C VAL A 68 4.73 -3.95 -2.20
N THR A 69 5.36 -2.78 -2.19
CA THR A 69 5.35 -1.83 -3.32
C THR A 69 6.63 -1.00 -3.29
N ASP A 70 6.98 -0.37 -4.40
CA ASP A 70 8.16 0.48 -4.51
C ASP A 70 7.83 1.94 -4.14
N PHE A 71 6.64 2.42 -4.48
CA PHE A 71 6.21 3.80 -4.24
C PHE A 71 4.80 3.89 -3.66
N LEU A 72 4.60 4.87 -2.76
CA LEU A 72 3.28 5.30 -2.32
C LEU A 72 3.01 6.71 -2.83
N VAL A 73 1.82 6.93 -3.37
CA VAL A 73 1.27 8.28 -3.61
C VAL A 73 0.15 8.50 -2.62
N VAL A 74 0.17 9.63 -1.91
CA VAL A 74 -0.88 10.05 -1.00
C VAL A 74 -1.40 11.41 -1.45
N ALA A 75 -2.70 11.53 -1.66
CA ALA A 75 -3.32 12.79 -2.06
C ALA A 75 -4.69 12.98 -1.42
N SER A 76 -5.05 14.24 -1.20
CA SER A 76 -6.28 14.65 -0.54
C SER A 76 -7.30 15.18 -1.56
N GLY A 77 -8.53 14.66 -1.51
CA GLY A 77 -9.66 15.24 -2.24
C GLY A 77 -10.39 16.30 -1.42
N THR A 78 -11.27 17.07 -2.06
CA THR A 78 -12.05 18.13 -1.37
C THR A 78 -13.44 17.68 -0.93
N SER A 79 -13.89 16.53 -1.42
CA SER A 79 -15.16 15.87 -1.10
C SER A 79 -15.08 14.40 -1.53
N THR A 80 -16.00 13.56 -1.06
CA THR A 80 -16.08 12.14 -1.47
C THR A 80 -16.26 11.99 -2.98
N ARG A 81 -17.05 12.88 -3.61
CA ARG A 81 -17.18 12.94 -5.08
C ARG A 81 -15.84 13.24 -5.76
N HIS A 82 -15.06 14.15 -5.21
CA HIS A 82 -13.75 14.48 -5.76
C HIS A 82 -12.76 13.31 -5.59
N VAL A 83 -12.72 12.68 -4.40
CA VAL A 83 -11.91 11.48 -4.16
C VAL A 83 -12.27 10.37 -5.13
N LYS A 84 -13.56 10.08 -5.30
CA LYS A 84 -14.04 9.08 -6.26
C LYS A 84 -13.61 9.41 -7.69
N ALA A 85 -13.84 10.64 -8.13
CA ALA A 85 -13.48 11.04 -9.49
C ALA A 85 -11.95 10.91 -9.74
N MET A 86 -11.11 11.24 -8.76
CA MET A 86 -9.67 11.04 -8.86
C MET A 86 -9.29 9.56 -8.95
N ALA A 87 -9.95 8.70 -8.17
CA ALA A 87 -9.70 7.27 -8.22
C ALA A 87 -10.07 6.71 -9.60
N ASP A 88 -11.24 7.08 -10.12
CA ASP A 88 -11.72 6.66 -11.44
C ASP A 88 -10.73 7.12 -12.55
N ASP A 89 -10.29 8.39 -12.53
CA ASP A 89 -9.35 8.90 -13.55
C ASP A 89 -7.97 8.24 -13.47
N VAL A 90 -7.47 7.95 -12.26
CA VAL A 90 -6.22 7.20 -12.06
C VAL A 90 -6.35 5.78 -12.60
N VAL A 91 -7.47 5.11 -12.34
CA VAL A 91 -7.74 3.75 -12.83
C VAL A 91 -7.79 3.72 -14.35
N GLU A 92 -8.51 4.67 -14.98
CA GLU A 92 -8.61 4.75 -16.44
C GLU A 92 -7.27 5.11 -17.08
N ALA A 93 -6.50 6.03 -16.48
CA ALA A 93 -5.17 6.38 -16.94
C ALA A 93 -4.18 5.20 -16.86
N ALA A 94 -4.23 4.43 -15.77
CA ALA A 94 -3.39 3.25 -15.60
C ALA A 94 -3.73 2.16 -16.63
N LYS A 95 -5.03 1.89 -16.87
CA LYS A 95 -5.47 0.96 -17.93
C LYS A 95 -5.01 1.39 -19.32
N ALA A 96 -5.02 2.69 -19.62
CA ALA A 96 -4.55 3.22 -20.90
C ALA A 96 -3.04 3.02 -21.13
N LEU A 97 -2.28 2.74 -20.08
CA LEU A 97 -0.87 2.38 -20.11
C LEU A 97 -0.64 0.86 -19.98
N ASP A 98 -1.67 0.04 -20.19
CA ASP A 98 -1.64 -1.42 -19.99
C ASP A 98 -1.30 -1.85 -18.55
N HIS A 99 -1.53 -0.97 -17.57
CA HIS A 99 -1.36 -1.21 -16.14
C HIS A 99 -2.73 -1.25 -15.44
N ALA A 100 -3.48 -2.33 -15.66
CA ALA A 100 -4.74 -2.52 -14.95
C ALA A 100 -4.50 -2.62 -13.43
N PRO A 101 -5.32 -1.95 -12.58
CA PRO A 101 -5.20 -2.09 -11.14
C PRO A 101 -5.35 -3.55 -10.68
N LEU A 102 -4.53 -3.95 -9.72
CA LEU A 102 -4.65 -5.23 -9.02
C LEU A 102 -5.90 -5.24 -8.13
N GLY A 103 -6.27 -4.07 -7.60
CA GLY A 103 -7.46 -3.89 -6.78
C GLY A 103 -7.77 -2.40 -6.55
N VAL A 104 -9.04 -2.12 -6.27
CA VAL A 104 -9.53 -0.80 -5.85
C VAL A 104 -10.44 -1.00 -4.65
N GLU A 105 -10.09 -0.40 -3.52
CA GLU A 105 -10.79 -0.57 -2.26
C GLU A 105 -11.35 0.77 -1.76
N GLY A 106 -12.50 0.74 -1.08
CA GLY A 106 -13.10 1.93 -0.45
C GLY A 106 -13.85 2.89 -1.39
N GLU A 107 -13.95 2.56 -2.68
CA GLU A 107 -14.57 3.40 -3.74
C GLU A 107 -16.05 3.75 -3.46
N ARG A 108 -16.78 2.89 -2.74
CA ARG A 108 -18.21 3.08 -2.48
C ARG A 108 -18.47 4.28 -1.57
N GLU A 109 -17.72 4.39 -0.48
CA GLU A 109 -17.85 5.51 0.47
C GLU A 109 -17.00 6.71 0.05
N ALA A 110 -15.85 6.44 -0.60
CA ALA A 110 -14.90 7.42 -1.13
C ALA A 110 -14.39 8.44 -0.09
N GLU A 111 -14.42 8.10 1.20
CA GLU A 111 -13.70 8.84 2.23
C GLU A 111 -12.20 8.54 2.19
N TRP A 112 -11.86 7.30 1.81
CA TRP A 112 -10.52 6.81 1.52
C TRP A 112 -10.63 5.70 0.49
N VAL A 113 -10.01 5.93 -0.66
CA VAL A 113 -9.84 4.97 -1.74
C VAL A 113 -8.37 4.56 -1.83
N LEU A 114 -8.14 3.26 -1.93
CA LEU A 114 -6.83 2.68 -2.25
C LEU A 114 -6.89 2.12 -3.66
N VAL A 115 -5.96 2.53 -4.51
CA VAL A 115 -5.75 1.96 -5.85
C VAL A 115 -4.40 1.25 -5.85
N ASP A 116 -4.42 -0.07 -6.03
CA ASP A 116 -3.24 -0.91 -6.09
C ASP A 116 -2.83 -1.12 -7.56
N LEU A 117 -1.65 -0.60 -7.94
CA LEU A 117 -1.06 -0.75 -9.26
C LEU A 117 0.22 -1.62 -9.22
N GLY A 118 0.41 -2.41 -8.16
CA GLY A 118 1.59 -3.25 -7.91
C GLY A 118 2.77 -2.45 -7.37
N ASP A 119 3.67 -2.01 -8.27
CA ASP A 119 4.89 -1.26 -7.89
C ASP A 119 4.58 0.19 -7.42
N LEU A 120 3.31 0.62 -7.55
CA LEU A 120 2.80 1.90 -7.08
C LEU A 120 1.44 1.70 -6.38
N ILE A 121 1.29 2.20 -5.16
CA ILE A 121 -0.02 2.24 -4.46
C ILE A 121 -0.44 3.69 -4.26
N VAL A 122 -1.67 4.01 -4.66
CA VAL A 122 -2.25 5.35 -4.56
C VAL A 122 -3.31 5.39 -3.46
N HIS A 123 -3.12 6.28 -2.49
CA HIS A 123 -4.04 6.55 -1.40
C HIS A 123 -4.71 7.90 -1.62
N LEU A 124 -6.01 7.88 -1.90
CA LEU A 124 -6.82 9.07 -2.11
C LEU A 124 -7.83 9.19 -0.99
N MET A 125 -7.83 10.29 -0.25
CA MET A 125 -8.69 10.38 0.94
C MET A 125 -9.13 11.81 1.23
N LEU A 126 -10.10 11.98 2.13
CA LEU A 126 -10.46 13.28 2.66
C LEU A 126 -9.37 13.80 3.61
N PRO A 127 -9.18 15.13 3.75
CA PRO A 127 -8.14 15.70 4.63
C PRO A 127 -8.29 15.23 6.08
N ARG A 128 -9.53 15.17 6.59
CA ARG A 128 -9.84 14.68 7.94
C ARG A 128 -9.43 13.22 8.13
N THR A 129 -9.69 12.38 7.13
CA THR A 129 -9.32 10.95 7.14
C THR A 129 -7.80 10.81 7.12
N ARG A 130 -7.11 11.60 6.29
CA ARG A 130 -5.64 11.66 6.25
C ARG A 130 -5.02 12.03 7.57
N GLU A 131 -5.55 13.05 8.24
CA GLU A 131 -5.06 13.49 9.54
C GLU A 131 -5.28 12.44 10.63
N PHE A 132 -6.45 11.80 10.63
CA PHE A 132 -6.79 10.75 11.60
C PHE A 132 -5.86 9.54 11.50
N TYR A 133 -5.60 9.04 10.29
CA TYR A 133 -4.75 7.87 10.08
C TYR A 133 -3.25 8.18 10.03
N GLY A 134 -2.88 9.39 9.59
CA GLY A 134 -1.51 9.88 9.63
C GLY A 134 -0.48 8.98 8.93
N LEU A 135 -0.84 8.35 7.80
CA LEU A 135 -0.02 7.34 7.10
C LEU A 135 1.41 7.82 6.83
N GLU A 136 1.56 9.09 6.47
CA GLU A 136 2.84 9.73 6.20
C GLU A 136 3.79 9.66 7.41
N ARG A 137 3.28 9.68 8.64
CA ARG A 137 4.10 9.54 9.86
C ARG A 137 4.77 8.17 9.94
N ILE A 138 4.10 7.12 9.47
CA ILE A 138 4.64 5.75 9.42
C ILE A 138 5.86 5.71 8.49
N TRP A 139 5.84 6.53 7.43
CA TRP A 139 6.89 6.60 6.44
C TRP A 139 7.85 7.78 6.62
N GLY A 140 7.74 8.53 7.72
CA GLY A 140 8.62 9.65 8.03
C GLY A 140 8.43 10.89 7.14
N VAL A 141 7.23 11.06 6.58
CA VAL A 141 6.83 12.24 5.80
C VAL A 141 6.01 13.17 6.70
N GLU A 142 6.30 14.47 6.66
CA GLU A 142 5.55 15.47 7.41
C GLU A 142 4.20 15.75 6.73
N VAL A 143 3.12 15.73 7.51
CA VAL A 143 1.75 16.01 7.04
C VAL A 143 1.48 17.51 7.17
N PRO A 144 1.03 18.22 6.12
CA PRO A 144 0.50 19.57 6.27
C PRO A 144 -0.69 19.56 7.24
N LYS A 145 -0.65 20.37 8.30
CA LYS A 145 -1.80 20.52 9.19
C LYS A 145 -2.96 21.15 8.43
N ALA A 146 -4.11 20.47 8.40
CA ALA A 146 -5.35 21.08 7.98
C ALA A 146 -5.94 21.86 9.16
N ASP A 147 -6.16 23.16 9.01
CA ASP A 147 -6.84 23.97 10.02
C ASP A 147 -8.34 23.59 10.09
N VAL A 148 -8.66 22.52 10.81
CA VAL A 148 -10.04 22.20 11.16
C VAL A 148 -10.47 23.06 12.34
N ALA A 149 -11.04 24.23 12.03
CA ALA A 149 -11.75 25.03 13.02
C ALA A 149 -12.89 24.20 13.62
N GLU A 150 -12.85 24.04 14.95
CA GLU A 150 -13.91 23.52 15.79
C GLU A 150 -15.29 24.07 15.39
N SER A 151 -16.18 23.19 14.92
CA SER A 151 -17.62 23.48 14.84
C SER A 151 -18.46 22.26 15.21
N LEU A 152 -18.12 21.65 16.34
CA LEU A 152 -19.08 20.87 17.12
C LEU A 152 -19.07 21.40 18.56
N ASN A 153 -19.90 22.41 18.80
CA ASN A 153 -20.57 22.73 20.08
C ASN A 153 -21.54 23.90 19.85
N ALA A 154 -22.58 23.66 19.05
CA ALA A 154 -23.77 24.52 18.98
C ALA A 154 -25.00 23.68 19.37
#